data_AF-A0A392QVK9-F1
#
_entry.id   AF-A0A392QVK9-F1
#
_cell.length_a   1.000
_cell.length_b   1.000
_cell.length_c   1.000
_cell.angle_alpha   90.00
_cell.angle_beta   90.00
_cell.angle_gamma   90.00
#
_symmetry.space_group_name_H-M   'P 1'
#
loop_
_entity.id
_entity.type
_entity.pdbx_description
1 polymer ?
#
loop_
_entity_poly.entity_id
_entity_poly.type
_entity_poly.pdbx_seq_one_letter_code
_entity_poly.pdbx_strand_id
1 'polypeptide(L)' 'MENIRVMLKYDSCLAIDVEGRSRGLAIMWRDIVKCRVLNYSRNFINLVVEDNEKGD' A
#
# COMPACT_ATOMS: atom_id res chain seq x y z
N MET A 1 9.75 6.65 5.33
CA MET A 1 8.73 6.31 4.31
C MET A 1 8.02 7.55 3.76
N GLU A 2 7.67 8.51 4.61
CA GLU A 2 6.90 9.70 4.21
C GLU A 2 7.55 10.57 3.13
N ASN A 3 8.87 10.79 3.18
CA ASN A 3 9.57 11.56 2.13
C ASN A 3 9.42 10.93 0.74
N ILE A 4 9.47 9.60 0.65
CA ILE A 4 9.30 8.86 -0.61
C ILE A 4 7.85 8.99 -1.10
N ARG A 5 6.88 8.87 -0.19
CA ARG A 5 5.45 9.07 -0.51
C ARG A 5 5.20 10.45 -1.12
N VAL A 6 5.71 11.51 -0.49
CA VAL A 6 5.56 12.89 -0.96
C VAL A 6 6.30 13.10 -2.28
N MET A 7 7.54 12.62 -2.39
CA MET A 7 8.35 12.73 -3.62
C MET A 7 7.69 12.07 -4.82
N LEU A 8 7.06 10.91 -4.62
CA LEU A 8 6.35 10.16 -5.65
C LEU A 8 4.89 10.60 -5.82
N LYS A 9 4.43 11.61 -5.08
CA LYS A 9 3.08 12.19 -5.16
C LYS A 9 1.96 11.19 -4.89
N TYR A 10 2.17 10.30 -3.92
CA TYR A 10 1.12 9.44 -3.37
C TYR A 10 0.46 10.10 -2.16
N ASP A 11 -0.85 9.89 -2.03
CA ASP A 11 -1.63 10.49 -0.95
C ASP A 11 -1.50 9.67 0.33
N SER A 12 -1.57 8.34 0.22
CA SER A 12 -1.55 7.41 1.35
C SER A 12 -0.45 6.35 1.21
N CYS A 13 -0.01 5.81 2.35
CA CYS A 13 0.91 4.66 2.38
C CYS A 13 0.69 3.77 3.61
N LEU A 14 1.05 2.49 3.47
CA LEU A 14 1.21 1.54 4.56
C LEU A 14 2.57 0.89 4.42
N ALA A 15 3.36 0.89 5.50
CA ALA A 15 4.65 0.22 5.57
C ALA A 15 4.69 -0.70 6.78
N ILE A 16 5.23 -1.90 6.56
CA ILE A 16 5.44 -2.93 7.57
C ILE A 16 6.94 -3.02 7.82
N ASP A 17 7.32 -2.80 9.08
CA ASP A 17 8.72 -2.77 9.48
C ASP A 17 9.40 -4.14 9.31
N VAL A 18 10.72 -4.11 9.22
CA VAL A 18 11.55 -5.31 9.09
C VAL A 18 11.77 -5.89 10.48
N GLU A 19 11.41 -7.16 10.65
CA GLU A 19 11.88 -7.94 11.79
C GLU A 19 12.96 -8.93 11.32
N GLY A 20 14.19 -8.75 11.81
CA GLY A 20 15.34 -9.62 11.50
C GLY A 20 15.91 -9.45 10.08
N ARG A 21 16.03 -10.55 9.32
CA ARG A 21 16.58 -10.57 7.94
C ARG A 21 15.54 -10.30 6.84
N SER A 22 14.29 -10.01 7.20
CA SER A 22 13.23 -9.76 6.21
C SER A 22 13.46 -8.44 5.45
N ARG A 23 12.85 -8.27 4.26
CA ARG A 23 13.04 -7.07 3.41
C ARG A 23 11.96 -6.00 3.59
N GLY A 24 11.02 -6.21 4.52
CA GLY A 24 9.93 -5.26 4.80
C GLY A 24 8.94 -5.18 3.63
N LEU A 25 7.79 -4.57 3.87
CA LEU A 25 6.78 -4.38 2.83
C LEU A 25 6.26 -2.95 2.88
N ALA A 26 5.99 -2.37 1.71
CA ALA A 26 5.36 -1.07 1.63
C ALA A 26 4.41 -1.02 0.44
N ILE A 27 3.29 -0.34 0.62
CA ILE A 27 2.32 0.00 -0.42
C ILE A 27 2.00 1.49 -0.33
N MET A 28 1.83 2.12 -1.48
CA MET A 28 1.40 3.51 -1.61
C MET A 28 0.29 3.61 -2.63
N TRP A 29 -0.67 4.48 -2.39
CA TRP A 29 -1.77 4.71 -3.32
C TRP A 29 -2.20 6.18 -3.31
N ARG A 30 -2.82 6.59 -4.41
CA ARG A 30 -3.41 7.91 -4.55
C ARG A 30 -4.87 7.86 -4.08
N ASP A 31 -5.40 8.97 -3.60
CA ASP A 31 -6.77 9.06 -3.08
C ASP A 31 -7.83 8.81 -4.18
N ILE A 32 -7.45 9.08 -5.43
CA ILE A 32 -8.27 8.75 -6.62
C ILE A 32 -8.53 7.25 -6.78
N VAL A 33 -7.69 6.40 -6.17
CA VAL A 33 -7.88 4.95 -6.17
C VAL A 33 -8.46 4.56 -4.82
N LYS A 34 -9.72 4.10 -4.82
CA LYS A 34 -10.35 3.59 -3.60
C LYS A 34 -9.72 2.26 -3.25
N CYS A 35 -8.94 2.26 -2.17
CA CYS A 35 -8.23 1.09 -1.67
C CYS A 35 -8.66 0.79 -0.24
N ARG A 36 -8.93 -0.48 0.06
CA ARG A 36 -9.20 -0.95 1.42
C ARG A 36 -8.22 -2.04 1.81
N VAL A 37 -7.39 -1.77 2.81
CA VAL A 37 -6.52 -2.78 3.43
C VAL A 37 -7.41 -3.77 4.17
N LEU A 38 -7.31 -5.07 3.84
CA LEU A 38 -8.05 -6.12 4.52
C LEU A 38 -7.31 -6.59 5.77
N ASN A 39 -6.08 -7.06 5.57
CA ASN A 39 -5.20 -7.53 6.62
C ASN A 39 -3.76 -7.56 6.09
N TYR A 40 -2.81 -7.59 7.00
CA TYR A 40 -1.40 -7.66 6.65
C TYR A 40 -0.66 -8.51 7.67
N SER A 41 0.51 -8.98 7.27
CA SER A 41 1.49 -9.65 8.11
C SER A 41 2.88 -9.12 7.74
N ARG A 42 3.92 -9.68 8.35
CA ARG A 42 5.32 -9.39 8.01
C ARG A 42 5.69 -9.77 6.57
N ASN A 43 4.90 -10.65 5.94
CA ASN A 43 5.23 -11.25 4.63
C ASN A 43 4.21 -10.93 3.53
N PHE A 44 3.07 -10.32 3.86
CA PHE A 44 2.08 -9.94 2.86
C PHE A 44 1.26 -8.73 3.32
N ILE A 45 0.70 -8.01 2.35
CA ILE A 45 -0.33 -7.00 2.56
C ILE A 45 -1.48 -7.37 1.63
N ASN A 46 -2.65 -7.66 2.20
CA ASN A 46 -3.87 -7.90 1.43
C ASN A 46 -4.66 -6.60 1.32
N LEU A 47 -4.99 -6.21 0.10
CA LEU A 47 -5.67 -4.97 -0.22
C LEU A 47 -6.71 -5.23 -1.31
N VAL A 48 -7.88 -4.63 -1.18
CA VAL A 48 -8.90 -4.57 -2.23
C VAL A 48 -8.83 -3.20 -2.89
N VAL A 49 -8.78 -3.20 -4.22
CA VAL A 49 -8.96 -2.00 -5.03
C VAL A 49 -10.41 -1.98 -5.48
N GLU A 50 -11.15 -0.96 -5.07
CA GLU A 50 -12.51 -0.71 -5.51
C GLU A 50 -12.46 0.07 -6.83
N ASP A 51 -12.47 -0.66 -7.94
CA ASP A 51 -12.58 -0.07 -9.26
C ASP A 51 -14.06 -0.04 -9.68
N ASN A 52 -14.56 1.12 -10.09
CA ASN A 52 -15.93 1.24 -10.63
C ASN A 52 -15.98 0.87 -12.12
N GLU A 53 -14.84 0.72 -12.77
CA GLU A 53 -14.67 0.30 -14.15
C GLU A 53 -14.28 -1.17 -14.14
N LYS A 54 -15.29 -2.05 -14.08
CA LYS A 54 -15.10 -3.45 -14.45
C LYS A 54 -14.55 -3.46 -15.87
N GLY A 55 -13.36 -4.03 -16.07
CA GLY A 55 -12.87 -4.32 -17.42
C GLY A 55 -13.91 -5.17 -18.15
N ASP A 56 -14.32 -4.70 -19.34
CA ASP A 56 -15.21 -5.42 -20.26
C ASP A 56 -14.56 -6.73 -20.73
#